data_AF-A0A820AHV1-F1
#
_entry.id   AF-A0A820AHV1-F1
#
_cell.length_a   1.000
_cell.length_b   1.000
_cell.length_c   1.000
_cell.angle_alpha   90.00
_cell.angle_beta   90.00
_cell.angle_gamma   90.00
#
_symmetry.space_group_name_H-M   'P 1'
#
loop_
_entity.id
_entity.type
_entity.pdbx_description
1 polymer ?
#
loop_
_entity_poly.entity_id
_entity_poly.type
_entity_poly.pdbx_seq_one_letter_code
_entity_poly.pdbx_strand_id
1 'polypeptide(L)' 'MLSEEEYQDAIWKFNNTPSTITGKPRQHLRAIFREKIHEHELASRYPPFEPLNYKPFYINYKTTEQ' A
#
# COMPACT_ATOMS: atom_id res chain seq x y z
N MET A 1 4.26 5.33 -3.26
CA MET A 1 2.98 5.54 -2.56
C MET A 1 2.57 6.99 -2.82
N LEU A 2 1.33 7.22 -3.25
CA LEU A 2 0.82 8.59 -3.48
C LEU A 2 0.74 9.36 -2.15
N SER A 3 0.92 10.67 -2.18
CA SER A 3 0.50 11.56 -1.09
C SER A 3 -1.04 11.62 -1.01
N GLU A 4 -1.58 12.12 0.11
CA GLU A 4 -3.04 12.24 0.27
C GLU A 4 -3.67 13.13 -0.82
N GLU A 5 -3.03 14.25 -1.16
CA GLU A 5 -3.49 15.15 -2.22
C GLU A 5 -3.48 14.47 -3.59
N GLU A 6 -2.41 13.73 -3.89
CA GLU A 6 -2.29 12.98 -5.14
C GLU A 6 -3.32 11.85 -5.24
N TYR A 7 -3.64 11.21 -4.11
CA TYR A 7 -4.66 10.16 -4.03
C TYR A 7 -6.06 10.71 -4.28
N GLN A 8 -6.43 11.81 -3.63
CA GLN A 8 -7.72 12.46 -3.84
C GLN A 8 -7.89 12.99 -5.27
N ASP A 9 -6.83 13.57 -5.85
CA ASP A 9 -6.82 14.00 -7.26
C ASP A 9 -6.97 12.81 -8.22
N ALA A 10 -6.33 11.67 -7.95
CA ALA A 10 -6.48 10.46 -8.76
C ALA A 10 -7.92 9.91 -8.71
N ILE A 11 -8.56 9.88 -7.53
CA ILE A 11 -9.97 9.49 -7.38
C ILE A 11 -10.87 10.44 -8.17
N TRP A 12 -10.65 11.74 -8.02
CA TRP A 12 -11.43 12.76 -8.71
C TRP A 12 -11.31 12.59 -10.23
N LYS A 13 -10.10 12.41 -10.76
CA LYS A 13 -9.84 12.16 -12.19
C LYS A 13 -10.50 10.87 -12.68
N PHE A 14 -10.45 9.80 -11.89
CA PHE A 14 -11.08 8.52 -12.22
C PHE A 14 -12.61 8.65 -12.35
N ASN A 15 -13.25 9.38 -11.42
CA ASN A 15 -14.70 9.58 -11.40
C ASN A 15 -15.16 10.50 -12.54
N ASN A 16 -14.38 11.54 -12.87
CA ASN A 16 -14.70 12.49 -13.93
C ASN A 16 -14.33 12.00 -15.34
N THR A 17 -13.60 10.89 -15.47
CA THR A 17 -13.34 10.29 -16.79
C THR A 17 -14.58 9.51 -17.25
N PRO A 18 -15.22 9.84 -18.39
CA PRO A 18 -16.41 9.13 -18.85
C PRO A 18 -16.12 7.67 -19.22
N SER A 19 -17.03 6.73 -18.91
CA SER A 19 -16.91 5.29 -19.23
C SER A 19 -17.31 4.94 -20.65
N THR A 20 -18.01 5.85 -21.33
CA THR A 20 -18.83 5.59 -22.52
C THR A 20 -18.18 5.98 -23.85
N ILE A 21 -16.92 6.43 -23.88
CA ILE A 21 -16.26 6.89 -25.11
C ILE A 21 -15.33 5.80 -25.66
N THR A 22 -15.58 5.37 -26.89
CA THR A 22 -14.90 4.31 -27.67
C THR A 22 -13.50 4.70 -28.16
N GLY A 23 -12.68 5.33 -27.31
CA GLY A 23 -11.30 5.69 -27.62
C GLY A 23 -10.30 4.89 -26.78
N LYS A 24 -9.56 3.97 -27.42
CA LYS A 24 -8.44 3.21 -26.82
C LYS A 24 -7.54 4.02 -25.83
N PRO A 25 -7.13 5.28 -26.12
CA PRO A 25 -6.27 6.02 -25.19
C PRO A 25 -6.94 6.41 -23.86
N ARG A 26 -8.26 6.60 -23.81
CA ARG A 26 -8.95 7.02 -22.56
C ARG A 26 -9.32 5.85 -21.65
N GLN A 27 -9.57 4.66 -22.21
CA GLN A 27 -9.70 3.43 -21.42
C GLN A 27 -8.38 3.10 -20.69
N HIS A 28 -7.25 3.36 -21.34
CA HIS A 28 -5.93 3.20 -20.76
C HIS A 28 -5.71 4.16 -19.56
N LEU A 29 -6.11 5.43 -19.67
CA LEU A 29 -6.02 6.38 -18.56
C LEU A 29 -6.82 5.93 -17.32
N ARG A 30 -8.04 5.42 -17.53
CA ARG A 30 -8.84 4.88 -16.41
C ARG A 30 -8.21 3.66 -15.77
N ALA A 31 -7.59 2.77 -16.56
CA ALA A 31 -6.85 1.63 -16.05
C ALA A 31 -5.67 2.08 -15.18
N ILE A 32 -4.89 3.07 -15.65
CA ILE A 32 -3.77 3.65 -14.89
C ILE A 32 -4.24 4.23 -13.55
N PHE A 33 -5.32 5.03 -13.55
CA PHE A 33 -5.83 5.60 -12.31
C PHE A 33 -6.33 4.53 -11.34
N ARG A 34 -7.02 3.50 -11.86
CA ARG A 34 -7.49 2.37 -11.05
C ARG A 34 -6.34 1.61 -10.40
N GLU A 35 -5.29 1.33 -11.16
CA GLU A 35 -4.08 0.65 -10.66
C GLU A 35 -3.41 1.46 -9.55
N LYS A 36 -3.19 2.76 -9.78
CA LYS A 36 -2.58 3.66 -8.78
C LYS A 36 -3.39 3.78 -7.49
N ILE A 37 -4.71 3.90 -7.60
CA ILE A 37 -5.61 3.94 -6.43
C ILE A 37 -5.49 2.63 -5.65
N HIS A 38 -5.53 1.49 -6.35
CA HIS A 38 -5.45 0.17 -5.73
C HIS A 38 -4.12 -0.09 -5.03
N GLU A 39 -3.01 0.29 -5.64
CA GLU A 39 -1.68 0.18 -5.02
C GLU A 39 -1.57 1.03 -3.75
N HIS A 40 -2.10 2.26 -3.77
CA HIS A 40 -2.12 3.11 -2.60
C HIS A 40 -2.97 2.51 -1.47
N GLU A 41 -4.17 2.00 -1.78
CA GLU A 41 -5.02 1.31 -0.79
C GLU A 41 -4.32 0.11 -0.15
N LEU A 42 -3.62 -0.71 -0.94
CA LEU A 42 -2.86 -1.85 -0.44
C LEU A 42 -1.71 -1.43 0.46
N ALA A 43 -0.93 -0.44 0.06
CA ALA A 43 0.19 0.09 0.85
C ALA A 43 -0.29 0.69 2.18
N SER A 44 -1.42 1.38 2.17
CA SER A 44 -2.04 1.95 3.37
C SER A 44 -2.61 0.87 4.30
N ARG A 45 -3.15 -0.22 3.74
CA ARG A 45 -3.74 -1.32 4.52
C ARG A 45 -2.70 -2.26 5.12
N TYR A 46 -1.61 -2.47 4.40
CA TYR A 46 -0.51 -3.33 4.80
C TYR A 46 0.78 -2.50 4.88
N PRO A 47 0.91 -1.66 5.92
CA PRO A 47 2.15 -0.94 6.13
C PRO A 47 3.31 -1.94 6.22
N PRO A 48 4.52 -1.55 5.78
CA PRO A 48 5.68 -2.41 5.86
C PRO A 48 5.86 -2.92 7.29
N PHE A 49 6.13 -4.22 7.41
CA PHE A 49 6.30 -4.87 8.70
C PHE A 49 7.39 -4.16 9.51
N GLU A 50 7.01 -3.56 10.63
CA GLU A 50 7.98 -3.08 11.61
C GLU A 50 8.55 -4.31 12.34
N PRO A 51 9.87 -4.55 12.30
CA PRO A 51 10.45 -5.64 13.05
C PRO A 51 10.14 -5.44 14.54
N LEU A 52 9.44 -6.41 15.13
CA LEU A 52 9.23 -6.47 16.58
C LEU A 52 10.58 -6.34 17.27
N ASN A 53 10.66 -5.45 18.26
CA ASN A 53 11.87 -5.21 19.05
C ASN A 53 12.18 -6.42 19.93
N TYR A 54 12.74 -7.48 19.33
CA TYR A 54 13.05 -8.72 20.00
C TYR A 54 14.27 -8.53 20.88
N LYS A 55 14.07 -8.56 22.20
CA LYS A 55 15.16 -8.62 23.18
C LYS A 55 15.47 -10.10 23.49
N PRO A 56 16.62 -10.65 23.09
CA PRO A 56 17.00 -12.00 23.49
C PRO A 56 17.21 -12.04 25.01
N PHE A 57 16.46 -12.89 25.70
CA PHE A 57 16.73 -13.23 27.10
C PHE A 57 17.72 -14.39 27.13
N TYR A 58 18.92 -14.15 27.64
CA TYR A 58 19.88 -15.22 27.91
C TYR A 58 19.51 -15.90 29.22
N ILE A 59 18.98 -17.12 29.14
CA ILE A 59 18.77 -17.95 30.32
C ILE A 59 20.14 -18.54 30.71
N ASN A 60 20.75 -17.99 31.76
CA ASN A 60 21.93 -18.58 32.36
C ASN A 60 21.50 -19.84 33.15
N TYR A 61 21.59 -21.01 32.51
CA TYR A 61 21.59 -22.28 33.23
C TYR A 61 22.92 -22.41 33.96
N LYS A 62 23.03 -21.86 35.16
CA LYS A 62 24.07 -22.31 36.10
C LYS A 62 23.62 -23.68 36.60
N THR A 63 24.10 -24.72 35.93
CA THR A 63 24.08 -26.08 36.46
C THR A 63 24.71 -26.06 37.84
N THR A 64 23.91 -26.34 38.86
CA THR A 64 24.40 -26.61 40.21
C THR A 64 25.02 -28.00 40.15
N GLU A 65 26.35 -28.08 40.05
CA GLU A 65 27.07 -29.34 40.24
C GLU A 65 26.80 -29.80 41.69
N GLN A 66 26.25 -31.01 41.81
CA GLN A 66 26.06 -31.74 43.08
C GLN A 66 27.38 -32.38 43.53
#